data_AF-A0A2E4XXM0-F1
#
_entry.id   AF-A0A2E4XXM0-F1
#
_cell.length_a   1.000
_cell.length_b   1.000
_cell.length_c   1.000
_cell.angle_alpha   90.00
_cell.angle_beta   90.00
_cell.angle_gamma   90.00
#
_symmetry.space_group_name_H-M   'P 1'
#
loop_
_entity.id
_entity.type
_entity.pdbx_description
1 polymer ?
#
loop_
_entity_poly.entity_id
_entity_poly.type
_entity_poly.pdbx_seq_one_letter_code
_entity_poly.pdbx_strand_id
1 'polypeptide(L)'
;MIAGSVFCSTCAGNQRWGRSEISEHIFEPITEAEVIAAQHAWAKHVTEQNVDPLLDLYDFGTPDRPLLFKPTLSEVIRRDRGSARAYFVGGDPNYPHDQGFLNRGWKQVEFQSAAGPLPNPGALSYSDMGNYAFVDGDGDVTHADYTFVYHKRDGRVLISLHHSSLTWFPASDG
;
A
#
# COMPACT_ATOMS: atom_id res chain seq x y z
N MET A 1 31.85 4.00 -66.66
CA MET A 1 30.70 4.74 -66.12
C MET A 1 29.48 3.91 -66.48
N ILE A 2 28.78 3.24 -65.59
CA ILE A 2 28.00 3.75 -64.44
C ILE A 2 28.07 2.73 -63.28
N ALA A 3 28.14 3.25 -62.05
CA ALA A 3 28.08 2.55 -60.75
C ALA A 3 26.76 1.76 -60.58
N GLY A 4 26.58 0.74 -59.73
CA GLY A 4 27.31 0.24 -58.58
C GLY A 4 26.26 -0.32 -57.60
N SER A 5 26.51 -1.48 -56.99
CA SER A 5 26.22 -1.78 -55.57
C SER A 5 26.34 -3.29 -55.30
N VAL A 6 27.08 -3.57 -54.23
CA VAL A 6 27.50 -4.85 -53.67
C VAL A 6 26.57 -5.21 -52.49
N PHE A 7 26.38 -6.51 -52.22
CA PHE A 7 26.20 -7.25 -50.93
C PHE A 7 25.33 -8.51 -51.24
N CYS A 8 25.76 -9.78 -51.14
CA CYS A 8 26.57 -10.60 -50.21
C CYS A 8 25.76 -11.28 -49.07
N SER A 9 25.77 -12.62 -49.13
CA SER A 9 25.80 -13.65 -48.06
C SER A 9 24.58 -14.09 -47.23
N THR A 10 24.19 -15.36 -47.48
CA THR A 10 24.12 -16.54 -46.57
C THR A 10 23.25 -16.58 -45.30
N CYS A 11 22.70 -17.79 -45.11
CA CYS A 11 21.95 -18.34 -43.98
C CYS A 11 22.57 -18.11 -42.59
N ALA A 12 21.72 -17.79 -41.60
CA ALA A 12 21.95 -18.12 -40.20
C ALA A 12 20.60 -18.13 -39.47
N GLY A 13 20.34 -19.18 -38.68
CA GLY A 13 19.11 -19.31 -37.91
C GLY A 13 18.96 -18.21 -36.87
N ASN A 14 17.74 -18.05 -36.36
CA ASN A 14 17.62 -17.54 -35.01
C ASN A 14 16.49 -18.21 -34.26
N GLN A 15 16.92 -18.83 -33.16
CA GLN A 15 16.17 -19.37 -32.05
C GLN A 15 14.98 -18.47 -31.72
N ARG A 16 13.79 -19.06 -31.72
CA ARG A 16 12.57 -18.47 -31.16
C ARG A 16 12.79 -18.37 -29.65
N TRP A 17 13.28 -17.21 -29.21
CA TRP A 17 13.34 -16.87 -27.79
C TRP A 17 11.92 -16.93 -27.25
N GLY A 18 11.66 -17.92 -26.39
CA GLY A 18 10.47 -17.96 -25.57
C GLY A 18 10.45 -16.69 -24.75
N ARG A 19 9.47 -15.81 -25.01
CA ARG A 19 9.06 -14.83 -24.03
C ARG A 19 8.63 -15.65 -22.82
N SER A 20 9.40 -15.62 -21.73
CA SER A 20 8.86 -16.03 -20.44
C SER A 20 7.57 -15.25 -20.26
N GLU A 21 6.49 -15.91 -19.87
CA GLU A 21 5.27 -15.25 -19.43
C GLU A 21 5.65 -14.39 -18.22
N ILE A 22 6.04 -13.14 -18.49
CA ILE A 22 5.96 -12.08 -17.50
C ILE A 22 4.46 -11.96 -17.29
N SER A 23 3.98 -12.50 -16.18
CA SER A 23 2.68 -12.13 -15.63
C SER A 23 2.73 -10.61 -15.45
N GLU A 24 2.36 -9.86 -16.48
CA GLU A 24 2.13 -8.43 -16.33
C GLU A 24 1.10 -8.29 -15.22
N HIS A 25 1.45 -7.57 -14.15
CA HIS A 25 0.47 -7.17 -13.16
C HIS A 25 -0.49 -6.22 -13.86
N ILE A 26 -1.58 -6.77 -14.40
CA ILE A 26 -2.61 -6.01 -15.08
C ILE A 26 -3.39 -5.27 -13.99
N PHE A 27 -3.18 -3.96 -13.91
CA PHE A 27 -4.02 -3.10 -13.10
C PHE A 27 -5.34 -2.84 -13.81
N GLU A 28 -6.42 -2.82 -13.04
CA GLU A 28 -7.77 -2.57 -13.51
C GLU A 28 -8.18 -1.12 -13.18
N PRO A 29 -9.15 -0.54 -13.92
CA PRO A 29 -9.79 0.70 -13.52
C PRO A 29 -10.40 0.57 -12.12
N ILE A 30 -10.18 1.59 -11.31
CA ILE A 30 -10.67 1.73 -9.94
C ILE A 30 -11.56 2.97 -9.86
N THR A 31 -12.55 2.94 -8.98
CA THR A 31 -13.47 4.05 -8.73
C THR A 31 -13.31 4.60 -7.31
N GLU A 32 -13.71 5.85 -7.10
CA GLU A 32 -13.74 6.48 -5.78
C GLU A 32 -14.55 5.67 -4.76
N ALA A 33 -15.71 5.15 -5.15
CA ALA A 33 -16.56 4.34 -4.28
C ALA A 33 -15.88 3.03 -3.82
N GLU A 34 -15.08 2.41 -4.67
CA GLU A 34 -14.31 1.22 -4.29
C GLU A 34 -13.16 1.56 -3.33
N VAL A 35 -12.54 2.74 -3.47
CA VAL A 35 -11.53 3.22 -2.51
C VAL A 35 -12.16 3.47 -1.14
N ILE A 36 -13.32 4.13 -1.10
CA ILE A 36 -14.07 4.36 0.15
C ILE A 36 -14.45 3.02 0.80
N ALA A 37 -14.89 2.04 0.01
CA ALA A 37 -15.18 0.70 0.51
C ALA A 37 -13.94 0.02 1.10
N ALA A 38 -12.76 0.18 0.48
CA ALA A 38 -11.50 -0.34 1.02
C ALA A 38 -11.10 0.33 2.34
N GLN A 39 -11.33 1.64 2.49
CA GLN A 39 -11.10 2.36 3.76
C GLN A 39 -12.01 1.85 4.87
N HIS A 40 -13.29 1.64 4.59
CA HIS A 40 -14.22 1.05 5.55
C HIS A 40 -13.82 -0.39 5.93
N ALA A 41 -13.39 -1.21 4.97
CA ALA A 41 -12.89 -2.55 5.25
C ALA A 41 -11.63 -2.51 6.14
N TRP A 42 -10.72 -1.57 5.87
CA TRP A 42 -9.52 -1.37 6.68
C TRP A 42 -9.87 -0.98 8.12
N ALA A 43 -10.72 0.04 8.30
CA ALA A 43 -11.19 0.48 9.61
C ALA A 43 -11.86 -0.66 10.38
N LYS A 44 -12.74 -1.43 9.72
CA LYS A 44 -13.41 -2.60 10.29
C LYS A 44 -12.42 -3.65 10.78
N HIS A 45 -11.42 -4.01 9.98
CA HIS A 45 -10.45 -5.03 10.39
C HIS A 45 -9.53 -4.55 11.51
N VAL A 46 -9.26 -3.25 11.59
CA VAL A 46 -8.55 -2.65 12.73
C VAL A 46 -9.39 -2.75 14.01
N THR A 47 -10.66 -2.37 13.98
CA THR A 47 -11.52 -2.40 15.19
C THR A 47 -11.89 -3.81 15.64
N GLU A 48 -11.98 -4.76 14.71
CA GLU A 48 -12.20 -6.18 15.02
C GLU A 48 -10.90 -6.94 15.34
N GLN A 49 -9.74 -6.27 15.26
CA GLN A 49 -8.40 -6.87 15.46
C GLN A 49 -8.13 -8.08 14.53
N ASN A 50 -8.70 -8.06 13.33
CA ASN A 50 -8.63 -9.12 12.33
C ASN A 50 -7.41 -8.94 11.41
N VAL A 51 -6.23 -9.37 11.87
CA VAL A 51 -4.96 -9.11 11.16
C VAL A 51 -4.88 -9.73 9.77
N ASP A 52 -5.38 -10.95 9.54
CA ASP A 52 -5.20 -11.60 8.24
C ASP A 52 -6.03 -10.93 7.13
N PRO A 53 -7.35 -10.66 7.33
CA PRO A 53 -8.11 -9.83 6.40
C PRO A 53 -7.56 -8.40 6.25
N LEU A 54 -7.02 -7.81 7.33
CA LEU A 54 -6.38 -6.50 7.25
C LEU A 54 -5.17 -6.52 6.31
N LEU A 55 -4.31 -7.53 6.44
CA LEU A 55 -3.14 -7.71 5.58
C LEU A 55 -3.52 -8.06 4.14
N ASP A 56 -4.67 -8.69 3.92
CA ASP A 56 -5.17 -9.00 2.57
C ASP A 56 -5.60 -7.76 1.77
N LEU A 57 -5.77 -6.61 2.44
CA LEU A 57 -5.98 -5.32 1.77
C LEU A 57 -4.69 -4.72 1.20
N TYR A 58 -3.51 -5.29 1.48
CA TYR A 58 -2.22 -4.77 1.01
C TYR A 58 -1.69 -5.59 -0.16
N ASP A 59 -1.17 -4.91 -1.19
CA ASP A 59 -0.37 -5.57 -2.22
C ASP A 59 1.11 -5.60 -1.79
N PHE A 60 1.57 -6.79 -1.37
CA PHE A 60 2.98 -7.01 -1.06
C PHE A 60 3.85 -7.14 -2.31
N GLY A 61 3.24 -7.27 -3.48
CA GLY A 61 3.90 -7.17 -4.78
C GLY A 61 5.06 -8.14 -4.98
N THR A 62 6.09 -7.65 -5.67
CA THR A 62 7.34 -8.35 -5.97
C THR A 62 8.52 -7.61 -5.37
N PRO A 63 9.74 -8.19 -5.33
CA PRO A 63 10.92 -7.48 -4.86
C PRO A 63 11.20 -6.13 -5.55
N ASP A 64 10.81 -6.00 -6.83
CA ASP A 64 11.03 -4.79 -7.62
C ASP A 64 9.91 -3.75 -7.43
N ARG A 65 8.75 -4.19 -6.94
CA ARG A 65 7.56 -3.37 -6.66
C ARG A 65 6.91 -3.81 -5.34
N PRO A 66 7.62 -3.70 -4.21
CA PRO A 66 7.08 -4.15 -2.93
C PRO A 66 6.07 -3.13 -2.40
N LEU A 67 5.33 -3.54 -1.37
CA LEU A 67 4.60 -2.60 -0.53
C LEU A 67 5.54 -1.50 -0.01
N LEU A 68 5.06 -0.25 0.04
CA LEU A 68 5.72 0.84 0.75
C LEU A 68 4.89 1.24 1.97
N PHE A 69 5.13 0.59 3.10
CA PHE A 69 4.37 0.84 4.33
C PHE A 69 5.26 1.43 5.43
N LYS A 70 5.07 2.71 5.76
CA LYS A 70 5.68 3.37 6.91
C LYS A 70 4.61 3.61 8.01
N PRO A 71 4.56 2.80 9.07
CA PRO A 71 3.56 2.95 10.11
C PRO A 71 3.86 4.08 11.11
N THR A 72 2.82 4.45 11.86
CA THR A 72 2.77 5.59 12.81
C THR A 72 3.85 5.57 13.88
N LEU A 73 4.18 4.39 14.41
CA LEU A 73 5.02 4.20 15.60
C LEU A 73 6.24 3.32 15.33
N SER A 74 6.77 3.40 14.12
CA SER A 74 7.97 2.65 13.74
C SER A 74 8.81 3.46 12.79
N GLU A 75 10.13 3.44 12.94
CA GLU A 75 11.04 4.06 11.97
C GLU A 75 11.28 3.17 10.73
N VAL A 76 10.85 1.91 10.79
CA VAL A 76 11.12 0.91 9.76
C VAL A 76 10.03 0.90 8.69
N ILE A 77 10.44 1.05 7.42
CA ILE A 77 9.57 0.84 6.26
C ILE A 77 9.37 -0.68 6.05
N ARG A 78 8.11 -1.10 5.99
CA ARG A 78 7.66 -2.48 5.78
C ARG A 78 7.42 -2.70 4.29
N ARG A 79 7.90 -3.84 3.80
CA ARG A 79 7.91 -4.18 2.36
C ARG A 79 7.28 -5.54 2.06
N ASP A 80 7.00 -6.32 3.09
CA ASP A 80 6.51 -7.68 2.99
C ASP A 80 5.46 -7.95 4.07
N ARG A 81 4.75 -9.08 3.92
CA ARG A 81 3.65 -9.44 4.82
C ARG A 81 4.11 -9.70 6.24
N GLY A 82 5.28 -10.28 6.44
CA GLY A 82 5.82 -10.57 7.77
C GLY A 82 6.14 -9.27 8.52
N SER A 83 6.84 -8.35 7.87
CA SER A 83 7.23 -7.07 8.46
C SER A 83 6.02 -6.16 8.75
N ALA A 84 4.97 -6.19 7.91
CA ALA A 84 3.70 -5.52 8.19
C ALA A 84 2.93 -6.18 9.34
N ARG A 85 2.87 -7.53 9.37
CA ARG A 85 2.22 -8.29 10.43
C ARG A 85 2.85 -8.00 11.79
N ALA A 86 4.17 -7.97 11.86
CA ALA A 86 4.92 -7.64 13.07
C ALA A 86 4.48 -6.30 13.66
N TYR A 87 4.28 -5.28 12.83
CA TYR A 87 3.75 -4.00 13.29
C TYR A 87 2.33 -4.11 13.86
N PHE A 88 1.44 -4.82 13.17
CA PHE A 88 0.03 -4.90 13.58
C PHE A 88 -0.19 -5.71 14.86
N VAL A 89 0.53 -6.82 15.06
CA VAL A 89 0.29 -7.73 16.21
C VAL A 89 1.41 -7.74 17.26
N GLY A 90 2.61 -7.29 16.91
CA GLY A 90 3.79 -7.36 17.75
C GLY A 90 4.33 -8.78 17.91
N GLY A 91 5.32 -8.91 18.81
CA GLY A 91 5.88 -10.21 19.23
C GLY A 91 6.87 -10.86 18.26
N ASP A 92 7.26 -10.19 17.18
CA ASP A 92 8.31 -10.66 16.27
C ASP A 92 9.70 -10.26 16.81
N PRO A 93 10.63 -11.21 17.05
CA PRO A 93 11.98 -10.90 17.54
C PRO A 93 12.80 -9.97 16.62
N ASN A 94 12.48 -9.91 15.32
CA ASN A 94 13.13 -9.00 14.37
C ASN A 94 12.63 -7.55 14.51
N TYR A 95 11.50 -7.36 15.19
CA TYR A 95 10.87 -6.07 15.42
C TYR A 95 10.46 -5.89 16.90
N PRO A 96 11.42 -5.90 17.83
CA PRO A 96 11.14 -5.95 19.27
C PRO A 96 10.41 -4.73 19.83
N HIS A 97 10.40 -3.61 19.08
CA HIS A 97 9.68 -2.39 19.46
C HIS A 97 8.24 -2.37 18.96
N ASP A 98 7.84 -3.28 18.08
CA ASP A 98 6.45 -3.38 17.64
C ASP A 98 5.63 -4.05 18.75
N GLN A 99 4.90 -3.25 19.52
CA GLN A 99 4.01 -3.73 20.59
C GLN A 99 2.67 -4.27 20.06
N GLY A 100 2.47 -4.24 18.74
CA GLY A 100 1.21 -4.57 18.08
C GLY A 100 0.23 -3.41 18.09
N PHE A 101 0.09 -2.75 16.95
CA PHE A 101 -0.88 -1.66 16.78
C PHE A 101 -2.31 -2.06 17.13
N LEU A 102 -2.71 -3.29 16.78
CA LEU A 102 -4.05 -3.81 17.06
C LEU A 102 -4.26 -4.10 18.54
N ASN A 103 -3.19 -4.29 19.33
CA ASN A 103 -3.30 -4.55 20.78
C ASN A 103 -3.79 -3.33 21.55
N ARG A 104 -3.87 -2.15 20.91
CA ARG A 104 -4.51 -0.95 21.47
C ARG A 104 -6.04 -1.05 21.57
N GLY A 105 -6.66 -2.08 20.98
CA GLY A 105 -8.08 -2.39 21.21
C GLY A 105 -9.05 -1.34 20.67
N TRP A 106 -8.68 -0.68 19.56
CA TRP A 106 -9.45 0.37 18.91
C TRP A 106 -10.93 0.00 18.73
N LYS A 107 -11.82 0.92 19.08
CA LYS A 107 -13.28 0.78 18.92
C LYS A 107 -13.80 1.53 17.70
N GLN A 108 -13.08 2.58 17.30
CA GLN A 108 -13.47 3.40 16.17
C GLN A 108 -12.23 3.91 15.43
N VAL A 109 -12.35 3.97 14.11
CA VAL A 109 -11.37 4.60 13.22
C VAL A 109 -12.16 5.51 12.30
N GLU A 110 -11.86 6.79 12.32
CA GLU A 110 -12.46 7.78 11.43
C GLU A 110 -11.43 8.29 10.44
N PHE A 111 -11.75 8.19 9.15
CA PHE A 111 -10.98 8.82 8.08
C PHE A 111 -11.49 10.23 7.88
N GLN A 112 -10.58 11.20 7.94
CA GLN A 112 -10.83 12.60 7.59
C GLN A 112 -9.95 12.92 6.39
N SER A 113 -10.42 12.58 5.19
CA SER A 113 -9.71 12.90 3.95
C SER A 113 -9.65 14.42 3.74
N ALA A 114 -8.52 14.91 3.22
CA ALA A 114 -8.33 16.33 2.92
C ALA A 114 -9.19 16.81 1.75
N ALA A 115 -9.52 15.94 0.79
CA ALA A 115 -10.29 16.29 -0.41
C ALA A 115 -11.21 15.16 -0.94
N GLY A 116 -11.10 13.97 -0.37
CA GLY A 116 -11.61 12.71 -0.93
C GLY A 116 -10.55 11.96 -1.75
N PRO A 117 -10.76 10.66 -2.05
CA PRO A 117 -9.86 9.91 -2.90
C PRO A 117 -9.78 10.48 -4.32
N LEU A 118 -8.57 10.73 -4.81
CA LEU A 118 -8.34 11.32 -6.13
C LEU A 118 -7.65 10.34 -7.08
N PRO A 119 -8.05 10.27 -8.36
CA PRO A 119 -7.35 9.48 -9.36
C PRO A 119 -5.96 10.08 -9.62
N ASN A 120 -4.95 9.21 -9.72
CA ASN A 120 -3.59 9.63 -10.06
C ASN A 120 -3.49 9.92 -11.58
N PRO A 121 -3.01 11.11 -11.99
CA PRO A 121 -2.90 11.46 -13.40
C PRO A 121 -2.08 10.44 -14.21
N GLY A 122 -2.69 9.88 -15.25
CA GLY A 122 -2.04 8.92 -16.15
C GLY A 122 -1.84 7.51 -15.57
N ALA A 123 -2.45 7.18 -14.43
CA ALA A 123 -2.34 5.86 -13.81
C ALA A 123 -3.72 5.26 -13.45
N LEU A 124 -3.79 3.93 -13.39
CA LEU A 124 -4.96 3.18 -12.89
C LEU A 124 -4.90 3.02 -11.36
N SER A 125 -4.75 4.15 -10.66
CA SER A 125 -4.59 4.17 -9.20
C SER A 125 -5.24 5.42 -8.61
N TYR A 126 -5.56 5.35 -7.33
CA TYR A 126 -6.06 6.47 -6.55
C TYR A 126 -5.11 6.75 -5.39
N SER A 127 -5.07 8.01 -4.96
CA SER A 127 -4.42 8.40 -3.73
C SER A 127 -5.43 9.06 -2.81
N ASP A 128 -5.26 8.86 -1.51
CA ASP A 128 -6.02 9.59 -0.50
C ASP A 128 -5.10 9.98 0.66
N MET A 129 -5.29 11.18 1.18
CA MET A 129 -4.44 11.75 2.22
C MET A 129 -5.28 12.58 3.18
N GLY A 130 -4.98 12.49 4.48
CA GLY A 130 -5.74 13.18 5.50
C GLY A 130 -5.30 12.79 6.92
N ASN A 131 -6.24 12.85 7.85
CA ASN A 131 -6.03 12.49 9.25
C ASN A 131 -6.94 11.33 9.69
N TYR A 132 -6.47 10.56 10.65
CA TYR A 132 -7.25 9.59 11.41
C TYR A 132 -7.59 10.12 12.78
N ALA A 133 -8.76 9.75 13.27
CA ALA A 133 -9.02 9.64 14.70
C ALA A 133 -9.19 8.16 15.05
N PHE A 134 -8.32 7.64 15.92
CA PHE A 134 -8.45 6.31 16.50
C PHE A 134 -8.97 6.44 17.93
N VAL A 135 -10.10 5.82 18.24
CA VAL A 135 -10.69 5.82 19.59
C VAL A 135 -10.52 4.43 20.19
N ASP A 136 -9.98 4.33 21.40
CA ASP A 136 -9.80 3.07 22.11
C ASP A 136 -11.00 2.69 23.01
N GLY A 137 -10.83 1.64 23.82
CA GLY A 137 -11.87 1.15 24.72
C GLY A 137 -12.19 2.07 25.90
N ASP A 138 -11.27 2.96 26.25
CA ASP A 138 -11.42 3.94 27.34
C ASP A 138 -11.98 5.28 26.83
N GLY A 139 -12.08 5.43 25.50
CA GLY A 139 -12.58 6.63 24.83
C GLY A 139 -11.48 7.63 24.49
N ASP A 140 -10.21 7.28 24.70
CA ASP A 140 -9.08 8.14 24.37
C ASP A 140 -8.86 8.20 22.85
N VAL A 141 -8.55 9.39 22.35
CA VAL A 141 -8.40 9.67 20.91
C VAL A 141 -6.93 9.84 20.55
N THR A 142 -6.42 8.98 19.67
CA THR A 142 -5.12 9.15 19.02
C THR A 142 -5.30 9.70 17.61
N HIS A 143 -4.63 10.81 17.31
CA HIS A 143 -4.60 11.41 15.97
C HIS A 143 -3.34 11.01 15.21
N ALA A 144 -3.51 10.68 13.94
CA ALA A 144 -2.41 10.39 13.04
C ALA A 144 -2.70 10.92 11.63
N ASP A 145 -1.67 11.30 10.91
CA ASP A 145 -1.77 11.66 9.51
C ASP A 145 -1.61 10.40 8.67
N TYR A 146 -2.18 10.40 7.46
CA TYR A 146 -2.08 9.29 6.56
C TYR A 146 -1.96 9.66 5.10
N THR A 147 -1.33 8.77 4.35
CA THR A 147 -1.35 8.73 2.90
C THR A 147 -1.52 7.29 2.45
N PHE A 148 -2.51 7.04 1.61
CA PHE A 148 -2.72 5.77 0.95
C PHE A 148 -2.63 5.92 -0.57
N VAL A 149 -2.06 4.92 -1.23
CA VAL A 149 -2.19 4.71 -2.67
C VAL A 149 -2.81 3.35 -2.92
N TYR A 150 -3.84 3.34 -3.76
CA TYR A 150 -4.62 2.18 -4.11
C TYR A 150 -4.49 1.84 -5.59
N HIS A 151 -4.50 0.56 -5.92
CA HIS A 151 -4.73 0.06 -7.27
C HIS A 151 -5.73 -1.10 -7.21
N LYS A 152 -6.24 -1.52 -8.37
CA LYS A 152 -7.07 -2.71 -8.47
C LYS A 152 -6.37 -3.81 -9.27
N ARG A 153 -6.40 -5.03 -8.76
CA ARG A 153 -5.91 -6.25 -9.45
C ARG A 153 -6.73 -7.45 -9.00
N ASP A 154 -7.03 -8.35 -9.94
CA ASP A 154 -7.84 -9.55 -9.71
C ASP A 154 -9.20 -9.21 -9.08
N GLY A 155 -9.82 -8.11 -9.52
CA GLY A 155 -11.09 -7.61 -8.99
C GLY A 155 -11.02 -7.00 -7.59
N ARG A 156 -9.83 -6.89 -6.98
CA ARG A 156 -9.64 -6.41 -5.60
C ARG A 156 -8.92 -5.07 -5.57
N VAL A 157 -9.43 -4.13 -4.77
CA VAL A 157 -8.71 -2.89 -4.44
C VAL A 157 -7.69 -3.19 -3.35
N LEU A 158 -6.43 -2.86 -3.63
CA LEU A 158 -5.29 -3.14 -2.77
C LEU A 158 -4.50 -1.85 -2.50
N ILE A 159 -3.95 -1.77 -1.30
CA ILE A 159 -3.07 -0.70 -0.85
C ILE A 159 -1.63 -1.05 -1.26
N SER A 160 -1.03 -0.22 -2.12
CA SER A 160 0.38 -0.35 -2.53
C SER A 160 1.33 0.58 -1.77
N LEU A 161 0.78 1.63 -1.17
CA LEU A 161 1.53 2.54 -0.30
C LEU A 161 0.66 2.93 0.89
N HIS A 162 1.25 2.91 2.07
CA HIS A 162 0.66 3.41 3.30
C HIS A 162 1.73 4.18 4.08
N HIS A 163 1.56 5.48 4.22
CA HIS A 163 2.32 6.26 5.20
C HIS A 163 1.37 6.65 6.32
N SER A 164 1.78 6.45 7.57
CA SER A 164 1.12 7.06 8.72
C SER A 164 2.14 7.57 9.73
N SER A 165 1.82 8.68 10.38
CA SER A 165 2.64 9.34 11.40
C SER A 165 1.74 9.96 12.45
N LEU A 166 2.20 10.09 13.70
CA LEU A 166 1.44 10.87 14.69
C LEU A 166 1.26 12.29 14.18
N THR A 167 0.06 12.85 14.39
CA THR A 167 -0.21 14.23 14.03
C THR A 167 0.69 15.14 14.85
N TRP A 168 1.34 16.09 14.17
CA TRP A 168 2.18 17.07 14.84
C TRP A 168 1.31 18.15 15.49
N PHE A 169 1.47 18.31 16.81
CA PHE A 169 0.89 19.42 17.55
C PHE A 169 2.04 20.34 17.99
N PRO A 170 2.08 21.62 17.56
CA PRO A 170 3.05 22.56 18.10
C PRO A 170 2.85 22.68 19.61
N ALA A 171 3.95 22.83 20.36
CA ALA A 171 3.82 23.24 21.76
C ALA A 171 3.05 24.57 21.79
N SER A 172 2.07 24.68 22.67
CA SER A 172 1.45 25.97 22.95
C SER A 172 2.53 26.88 23.49
N ASP A 173 2.81 27.99 22.81
CA ASP A 173 3.66 29.05 23.33
C ASP A 173 3.08 29.47 24.69
N GLY A 174 3.80 29.15 25.77
CA GLY A 174 3.42 29.45 27.15
C GLY A 174 3.57 30.91 27.51
#